data_AF-A0A7N8YDE0-F1
#
_entry.id   AF-A0A7N8YDE0-F1
#
_cell.length_a   1.000
_cell.length_b   1.000
_cell.length_c   1.000
_cell.angle_alpha   90.00
_cell.angle_beta   90.00
_cell.angle_gamma   90.00
#
_symmetry.space_group_name_H-M   'P 1'
#
loop_
_entity.id
_entity.type
_entity.pdbx_description
1 polymer ?
#
loop_
_entity_poly.entity_id
_entity_poly.type
_entity_poly.pdbx_seq_one_letter_code
_entity_poly.pdbx_strand_id
1 'polypeptide(L)'
;MGTQGTGRKRAPLKDRFSAEDEALSSIAREAEARLAAKRAARAEARDIRMRELERQQKEVNNTQWSGKYPSSRCATPGLSAATLASLGGTSSRRGSADTGSIYEPDTSMSELRDIYELKDQIQDVEGRYMQGLKELKESLAEVEEKYKKAMVSNAQLDNEKANLIYQVDTLKDVIEEMEEQTAEMRRELEDKSKELERQKHTCTVLQHKQEELKEGICQRDELIEESQRMQVKLDTLTREVFDLQETINWKDKKIGALERQKEYFDCVRNERDELRDELADIKGKANKHGLVIIPDGTPNGDVNHEPLSSGITVVSQEAAQVLESAGEGPLDVRLRKLAEEKDELLAQIRKLKNQLEEERQKHSKVDSAYTDGERIENGTDLHFIEMQRDANRQISEYKFKISKAEQEMGTMEQNIARLEGQVSRYKAAADNSEKIEDELKAEKRKLQRELRTALDKIEEMEMTNNHLVKRLEKMKANRTALLSQQ
;
A
#
# COMPACT_ATOMS: atom_id res chain seq x y z
N MET A 1 -12.30 -58.62 -28.55
CA MET A 1 -11.14 -58.19 -29.37
C MET A 1 -10.90 -56.71 -29.06
N GLY A 2 -9.74 -56.38 -28.49
CA GLY A 2 -9.35 -55.01 -28.11
C GLY A 2 -9.24 -54.08 -29.33
N THR A 3 -9.19 -52.75 -29.16
CA THR A 3 -8.01 -52.05 -28.61
C THR A 3 -8.37 -50.71 -27.97
N GLN A 4 -7.79 -50.43 -26.80
CA GLN A 4 -7.78 -49.14 -26.12
C GLN A 4 -6.75 -48.18 -26.76
N GLY A 5 -7.17 -46.97 -27.10
CA GLY A 5 -6.27 -45.87 -27.45
C GLY A 5 -5.73 -45.21 -26.18
N THR A 6 -4.42 -45.34 -25.95
CA THR A 6 -3.70 -44.76 -24.81
C THR A 6 -3.60 -43.23 -24.93
N GLY A 7 -4.31 -42.52 -24.06
CA GLY A 7 -4.19 -41.07 -23.90
C GLY A 7 -2.83 -40.68 -23.30
N ARG A 8 -2.06 -39.86 -24.01
CA ARG A 8 -0.91 -39.14 -23.47
C ARG A 8 -1.41 -38.10 -22.47
N LYS A 9 -1.31 -38.40 -21.17
CA LYS A 9 -1.37 -37.38 -20.12
C LYS A 9 -0.15 -36.46 -20.26
N ARG A 10 -0.37 -35.18 -20.57
CA ARG A 10 0.66 -34.15 -20.39
C ARG A 10 0.86 -33.97 -18.89
N ALA A 11 2.08 -34.19 -18.40
CA ALA A 11 2.48 -33.79 -17.07
C ALA A 11 2.31 -32.26 -16.91
N PRO A 12 1.89 -31.77 -15.73
CA PRO A 12 1.69 -30.35 -15.53
C PRO A 12 3.05 -29.64 -15.61
N LEU A 13 3.11 -28.57 -16.42
CA LEU A 13 4.29 -27.74 -16.69
C LEU A 13 4.79 -26.93 -15.47
N LYS A 14 4.38 -27.30 -14.25
CA LYS A 14 4.49 -26.47 -13.05
C LYS A 14 5.84 -26.62 -12.32
N ASP A 15 6.53 -27.75 -12.49
CA ASP A 15 7.81 -28.01 -11.82
C ASP A 15 9.05 -27.50 -12.58
N ARG A 16 8.93 -27.22 -13.89
CA ARG A 16 10.07 -26.71 -14.67
C ARG A 16 10.40 -25.24 -14.37
N PHE A 17 9.37 -24.42 -14.13
CA PHE A 17 9.57 -23.04 -13.71
C PHE A 17 10.15 -22.95 -12.31
N SER A 18 9.81 -23.86 -11.39
CA SER A 18 10.33 -23.86 -10.02
C SER A 18 11.85 -24.12 -9.98
N ALA A 19 12.34 -25.09 -10.75
CA ALA A 19 13.77 -25.41 -10.77
C ALA A 19 14.62 -24.33 -11.45
N GLU A 20 14.10 -23.68 -12.48
CA GLU A 20 14.75 -22.55 -13.15
C GLU A 20 14.77 -21.31 -12.25
N ASP A 21 13.68 -21.00 -11.55
CA ASP A 21 13.60 -19.86 -10.64
C ASP A 21 14.49 -20.05 -9.39
N GLU A 22 14.61 -21.29 -8.91
CA GLU A 22 15.50 -21.66 -7.82
C GLU A 22 16.98 -21.60 -8.24
N ALA A 23 17.30 -21.97 -9.49
CA ALA A 23 18.63 -21.81 -10.08
C ALA A 23 19.01 -20.33 -10.26
N LEU A 24 18.09 -19.50 -10.76
CA LEU A 24 18.29 -18.04 -10.88
C LEU A 24 18.48 -17.38 -9.51
N SER A 25 17.69 -17.80 -8.51
CA SER A 25 17.82 -17.33 -7.12
C SER A 25 19.16 -17.75 -6.48
N SER A 26 19.68 -18.92 -6.83
CA SER A 26 21.00 -19.37 -6.37
C SER A 26 22.13 -18.57 -7.02
N ILE A 27 22.03 -18.29 -8.33
CA ILE A 27 23.00 -17.47 -9.06
C ILE A 27 23.01 -16.04 -8.52
N ALA A 28 21.85 -15.47 -8.22
CA ALA A 28 21.73 -14.14 -7.62
C ALA A 28 22.41 -14.07 -6.24
N ARG A 29 22.15 -15.04 -5.35
CA ARG A 29 22.81 -15.13 -4.05
C ARG A 29 24.32 -15.31 -4.16
N GLU A 30 24.79 -16.12 -5.11
CA GLU A 30 26.23 -16.35 -5.33
C GLU A 30 26.91 -15.09 -5.88
N ALA A 31 26.24 -14.34 -6.76
CA ALA A 31 26.73 -13.06 -7.26
C ALA A 31 26.79 -12.00 -6.14
N GLU A 32 25.77 -11.95 -5.29
CA GLU A 32 25.73 -11.05 -4.12
C GLU A 32 26.83 -11.39 -3.10
N ALA A 33 27.03 -12.67 -2.79
CA ALA A 33 28.12 -13.12 -1.93
C ALA A 33 29.50 -12.75 -2.49
N ARG A 34 29.69 -12.85 -3.81
CA ARG A 34 30.94 -12.42 -4.49
C ARG A 34 31.14 -10.91 -4.41
N LEU A 35 30.08 -10.12 -4.57
CA LEU A 35 30.15 -8.67 -4.43
C LEU A 35 30.44 -8.27 -2.97
N ALA A 36 29.79 -8.90 -2.00
CA ALA A 36 30.06 -8.69 -0.58
C ALA A 36 31.52 -9.02 -0.21
N ALA A 37 32.07 -10.12 -0.73
CA ALA A 37 33.48 -10.48 -0.54
C ALA A 37 34.42 -9.43 -1.16
N LYS A 38 34.09 -8.89 -2.34
CA LYS A 38 34.85 -7.78 -2.95
C LYS A 38 34.78 -6.51 -2.11
N ARG A 39 33.62 -6.16 -1.55
CA ARG A 39 33.45 -5.02 -0.64
C ARG A 39 34.30 -5.19 0.62
N ALA A 40 34.30 -6.37 1.22
CA ALA A 40 35.14 -6.69 2.39
C ALA A 40 36.64 -6.57 2.07
N ALA A 41 37.09 -7.14 0.95
CA ALA A 41 38.50 -7.04 0.53
C ALA A 41 38.93 -5.59 0.24
N ARG A 42 38.06 -4.77 -0.36
CA ARG A 42 38.30 -3.33 -0.55
C ARG A 42 38.37 -2.59 0.78
N ALA A 43 37.47 -2.89 1.71
CA ALA A 43 37.48 -2.30 3.05
C ALA A 43 38.79 -2.63 3.79
N GLU A 44 39.22 -3.91 3.79
CA GLU A 44 40.49 -4.34 4.37
C GLU A 44 41.69 -3.66 3.70
N ALA A 45 41.68 -3.49 2.37
CA ALA A 45 42.74 -2.78 1.65
C ALA A 45 42.81 -1.29 2.03
N ARG A 46 41.67 -0.61 2.19
CA ARG A 46 41.61 0.77 2.72
C ARG A 46 42.20 0.83 4.13
N ASP A 47 41.85 -0.14 4.96
CA ASP A 47 42.28 -0.22 6.35
C ASP A 47 43.80 -0.45 6.50
N ILE A 48 44.38 -1.32 5.67
CA ILE A 48 45.83 -1.54 5.59
C ILE A 48 46.54 -0.27 5.11
N ARG A 49 46.02 0.39 4.08
CA ARG A 49 46.61 1.62 3.53
C ARG A 49 46.54 2.79 4.51
N MET A 50 45.45 2.91 5.27
CA MET A 50 45.30 3.90 6.34
C MET A 50 46.31 3.67 7.47
N ARG A 51 46.48 2.43 7.92
CA ARG A 51 47.50 2.08 8.92
C ARG A 51 48.93 2.37 8.44
N GLU A 52 49.21 2.14 7.16
CA GLU A 52 50.51 2.43 6.55
C GLU A 52 50.77 3.94 6.43
N LEU A 53 49.77 4.74 6.06
CA LEU A 53 49.86 6.20 6.06
C LEU A 53 50.08 6.74 7.48
N GLU A 54 49.39 6.19 8.48
CA GLU A 54 49.58 6.57 9.88
C GLU A 54 50.99 6.20 10.38
N ARG A 55 51.54 5.06 9.93
CA ARG A 55 52.92 4.64 10.20
C ARG A 55 53.94 5.60 9.59
N GLN A 56 53.75 5.99 8.33
CA GLN A 56 54.61 6.97 7.65
C GLN A 56 54.54 8.34 8.31
N GLN A 57 53.35 8.76 8.74
CA GLN A 57 53.19 10.02 9.47
C GLN A 57 53.87 9.98 10.84
N LYS A 58 53.80 8.85 11.57
CA LYS A 58 54.56 8.63 12.80
C LYS A 58 56.07 8.60 12.56
N GLU A 59 56.55 8.00 11.47
CA GLU A 59 57.98 8.00 11.13
C GLU A 59 58.50 9.39 10.80
N VAL A 60 57.80 10.17 9.98
CA VAL A 60 58.18 11.57 9.67
C VAL A 60 58.18 12.42 10.95
N ASN A 61 57.18 12.25 11.81
CA ASN A 61 57.09 12.98 13.08
C ASN A 61 58.19 12.54 14.06
N ASN A 62 58.51 11.24 14.15
CA ASN A 62 59.60 10.74 15.00
C ASN A 62 60.99 11.16 14.45
N THR A 63 61.14 11.30 13.13
CA THR A 63 62.35 11.84 12.48
C THR A 63 62.50 13.34 12.74
N GLN A 64 61.39 14.07 12.89
CA GLN A 64 61.38 15.48 13.29
C GLN A 64 61.76 15.68 14.77
N TRP A 65 61.45 14.71 15.65
CA TRP A 65 61.83 14.74 17.07
C TRP A 65 63.19 14.12 17.40
N SER A 66 63.74 13.25 16.55
CA SER A 66 65.05 12.59 16.75
C SER A 66 66.16 13.06 15.79
N GLY A 67 65.92 14.10 14.99
CA GLY A 67 66.86 14.64 14.00
C GLY A 67 67.87 15.66 14.52
N LYS A 68 68.63 15.36 15.59
CA LYS A 68 70.03 15.82 15.66
C LYS A 68 70.88 14.69 15.06
N TYR A 69 71.33 14.91 13.82
CA TYR A 69 72.25 14.10 13.01
C TYR A 69 71.69 12.80 12.38
N PRO A 70 71.64 12.74 11.03
CA PRO A 70 71.87 11.52 10.30
C PRO A 70 73.35 11.44 9.91
N SER A 71 74.06 10.56 10.62
CA SER A 71 75.26 9.88 10.11
C SER A 71 74.80 8.82 9.11
N SER A 72 75.33 8.84 7.88
CA SER A 72 75.36 7.63 7.07
C SER A 72 76.59 7.57 6.17
N ARG A 73 77.21 6.40 6.23
CA ARG A 73 78.44 5.96 5.56
C ARG A 73 78.11 5.35 4.19
N CYS A 74 79.19 5.17 3.41
CA CYS A 74 79.36 4.36 2.19
C CYS A 74 79.09 5.14 0.88
N ALA A 75 79.96 5.18 -0.14
CA ALA A 75 81.26 4.55 -0.38
C ALA A 75 82.08 5.41 -1.42
N THR A 76 83.40 5.24 -1.40
CA THR A 76 84.49 5.90 -2.17
C THR A 76 84.53 5.48 -3.67
N PRO A 77 85.49 5.90 -4.56
CA PRO A 77 86.73 6.70 -4.36
C PRO A 77 87.13 7.72 -5.48
N GLY A 78 88.08 8.61 -5.12
CA GLY A 78 89.08 9.21 -6.03
C GLY A 78 88.83 10.68 -6.38
N LEU A 79 89.73 11.64 -6.20
CA LEU A 79 91.17 11.64 -5.96
C LEU A 79 91.53 12.88 -5.13
N SER A 80 92.46 12.73 -4.21
CA SER A 80 93.16 13.84 -3.56
C SER A 80 94.19 14.45 -4.51
N ALA A 81 94.36 15.76 -4.47
CA ALA A 81 95.60 16.42 -4.83
C ALA A 81 95.85 17.57 -3.83
N ALA A 82 96.42 17.18 -2.69
CA ALA A 82 97.20 18.07 -1.87
C ALA A 82 98.48 18.45 -2.64
N THR A 83 98.47 19.63 -3.27
CA THR A 83 99.64 20.37 -3.78
C THR A 83 99.08 21.77 -4.05
N LEU A 84 99.38 22.84 -3.32
CA LEU A 84 100.67 23.33 -2.85
C LEU A 84 100.43 24.25 -1.65
N ALA A 85 101.03 23.91 -0.52
CA ALA A 85 101.39 24.90 0.50
C ALA A 85 102.90 25.10 0.43
N SER A 86 103.31 26.37 0.57
CA SER A 86 104.59 26.80 1.10
C SER A 86 105.82 26.73 0.18
N LEU A 87 106.27 27.91 -0.27
CA LEU A 87 107.68 28.30 -0.18
C LEU A 87 107.76 29.82 0.08
N GLY A 88 108.14 30.18 1.30
CA GLY A 88 108.81 31.45 1.57
C GLY A 88 110.29 31.34 1.17
N GLY A 89 110.94 32.49 1.00
CA GLY A 89 112.40 32.52 0.87
C GLY A 89 112.91 33.73 0.10
N THR A 90 113.70 34.52 0.78
CA THR A 90 114.39 35.74 0.36
C THR A 90 115.55 35.47 -0.61
N SER A 91 116.10 36.57 -1.16
CA SER A 91 117.47 36.72 -1.70
C SER A 91 117.65 36.59 -3.22
N SER A 92 118.03 37.68 -3.89
CA SER A 92 119.45 37.92 -4.14
C SER A 92 119.70 39.28 -4.83
N ARG A 93 120.63 40.03 -4.24
CA ARG A 93 121.34 41.15 -4.86
C ARG A 93 122.34 40.59 -5.86
N ARG A 94 122.32 41.06 -7.10
CA ARG A 94 123.52 41.13 -7.93
C ARG A 94 123.41 42.33 -8.86
N GLY A 95 124.33 43.27 -8.66
CA GLY A 95 124.54 44.37 -9.58
C GLY A 95 125.28 43.88 -10.83
N SER A 96 125.09 44.60 -11.92
CA SER A 96 126.06 44.72 -12.99
C SER A 96 125.91 46.12 -13.58
N ALA A 97 126.90 46.96 -13.31
CA ALA A 97 127.19 48.15 -14.08
C ALA A 97 127.83 47.71 -15.40
N ASP A 98 127.50 48.36 -16.52
CA ASP A 98 128.35 49.42 -17.08
C ASP A 98 127.90 49.85 -18.49
N THR A 99 128.25 51.10 -18.81
CA THR A 99 128.20 51.80 -20.11
C THR A 99 126.79 52.16 -20.61
N GLY A 100 126.34 53.42 -20.65
CA GLY A 100 127.02 54.71 -20.68
C GLY A 100 126.41 55.50 -21.83
N SER A 101 125.87 56.68 -21.56
CA SER A 101 125.88 57.85 -22.46
C SER A 101 124.73 58.81 -22.13
N ILE A 102 125.12 59.97 -21.57
CA ILE A 102 124.65 61.31 -21.97
C ILE A 102 123.17 61.63 -21.74
N TYR A 103 122.95 62.39 -20.66
CA TYR A 103 121.95 63.46 -20.45
C TYR A 103 120.69 63.45 -21.32
N GLU A 104 119.53 63.22 -20.69
CA GLU A 104 118.26 63.96 -20.88
C GLU A 104 117.31 63.66 -19.69
N PRO A 105 117.12 64.58 -18.73
CA PRO A 105 116.30 64.33 -17.53
C PRO A 105 114.78 64.26 -17.82
N ASP A 106 114.34 64.60 -19.03
CA ASP A 106 112.93 64.61 -19.41
C ASP A 106 112.43 63.22 -19.86
N THR A 107 113.30 62.34 -20.36
CA THR A 107 112.93 61.00 -20.85
C THR A 107 112.66 60.02 -19.69
N SER A 108 113.51 60.00 -18.65
CA SER A 108 113.32 59.15 -17.47
C SER A 108 112.11 59.56 -16.62
N MET A 109 111.74 60.85 -16.65
CA MET A 109 110.52 61.34 -16.01
C MET A 109 109.26 61.01 -16.82
N SER A 110 109.37 60.83 -18.13
CA SER A 110 108.29 60.33 -18.98
C SER A 110 108.01 58.85 -18.71
N GLU A 111 109.04 58.00 -18.71
CA GLU A 111 108.88 56.56 -18.45
C GLU A 111 108.33 56.28 -17.03
N LEU A 112 108.72 57.07 -16.04
CA LEU A 112 108.18 56.97 -14.69
C LEU A 112 106.67 57.33 -14.66
N ARG A 113 106.25 58.35 -15.43
CA ARG A 113 104.83 58.71 -15.58
C ARG A 113 104.04 57.59 -16.25
N ASP A 114 104.58 56.99 -17.31
CA ASP A 114 103.96 55.87 -18.02
C ASP A 114 103.80 54.64 -17.11
N ILE A 115 104.76 54.37 -16.23
CA ILE A 115 104.68 53.28 -15.23
C ILE A 115 103.57 53.53 -14.22
N TYR A 116 103.38 54.77 -13.74
CA TYR A 116 102.28 55.11 -12.84
C TYR A 116 100.92 55.02 -13.55
N GLU A 117 100.84 55.45 -14.81
CA GLU A 117 99.61 55.34 -15.61
C GLU A 117 99.25 53.88 -15.91
N LEU A 118 100.22 53.03 -16.25
CA LEU A 118 100.01 51.59 -16.40
C LEU A 118 99.59 50.92 -15.08
N LYS A 119 100.15 51.36 -13.95
CA LYS A 119 99.74 50.86 -12.63
C LYS A 119 98.29 51.21 -12.31
N ASP A 120 97.87 52.44 -12.61
CA ASP A 120 96.48 52.87 -12.41
C ASP A 120 95.53 52.10 -13.34
N GLN A 121 95.91 51.89 -14.61
CA GLN A 121 95.14 51.05 -15.54
C GLN A 121 95.01 49.60 -15.06
N ILE A 122 96.07 49.02 -14.50
CA ILE A 122 96.04 47.67 -13.90
C ILE A 122 95.09 47.66 -12.71
N GLN A 123 95.15 48.65 -11.81
CA GLN A 123 94.24 48.76 -10.68
C GLN A 123 92.77 48.90 -11.11
N ASP A 124 92.49 49.66 -12.18
CA ASP A 124 91.15 49.79 -12.75
C ASP A 124 90.65 48.49 -13.39
N VAL A 125 91.54 47.73 -14.04
CA VAL A 125 91.21 46.41 -14.60
C VAL A 125 90.98 45.39 -13.48
N GLU A 126 91.84 45.36 -12.46
CA GLU A 126 91.69 44.53 -11.27
C GLU A 126 90.40 44.87 -10.51
N GLY A 127 90.09 46.16 -10.36
CA GLY A 127 88.85 46.65 -9.75
C GLY A 127 87.61 46.19 -10.51
N ARG A 128 87.61 46.31 -11.85
CA ARG A 128 86.52 45.80 -12.69
C ARG A 128 86.39 44.28 -12.66
N TYR A 129 87.52 43.56 -12.65
CA TYR A 129 87.52 42.10 -12.54
C TYR A 129 86.97 41.64 -11.20
N MET A 130 87.42 42.26 -10.10
CA MET A 130 86.93 41.95 -8.75
C MET A 130 85.45 42.29 -8.58
N GLN A 131 84.99 43.39 -9.18
CA GLN A 131 83.58 43.76 -9.21
C GLN A 131 82.73 42.74 -10.00
N GLY A 132 83.16 42.36 -11.21
CA GLY A 132 82.47 41.35 -12.01
C GLY A 132 82.43 39.98 -11.34
N LEU A 133 83.50 39.60 -10.62
CA LEU A 133 83.56 38.37 -9.86
C LEU A 133 82.63 38.41 -8.62
N LYS A 134 82.47 39.58 -8.00
CA LYS A 134 81.50 39.78 -6.91
C LYS A 134 80.05 39.67 -7.42
N GLU A 135 79.73 40.33 -8.52
CA GLU A 135 78.41 40.26 -9.16
C GLU A 135 78.05 38.84 -9.60
N LEU A 136 79.01 38.09 -10.16
CA LEU A 136 78.79 36.69 -10.54
C LEU A 136 78.51 35.80 -9.32
N LYS A 137 79.19 36.03 -8.20
CA LYS A 137 78.93 35.31 -6.93
C LYS A 137 77.57 35.65 -6.34
N GLU A 138 77.18 36.92 -6.36
CA GLU A 138 75.87 37.37 -5.91
C GLU A 138 74.74 36.79 -6.78
N SER A 139 74.93 36.79 -8.11
CA SER A 139 74.01 36.17 -9.07
C SER A 139 73.89 34.66 -8.86
N LEU A 140 75.01 33.97 -8.63
CA LEU A 140 75.01 32.54 -8.31
C LEU A 140 74.22 32.25 -7.03
N ALA A 141 74.47 33.02 -5.96
CA ALA A 141 73.74 32.87 -4.70
C ALA A 141 72.23 33.14 -4.85
N GLU A 142 71.84 34.13 -5.67
CA GLU A 142 70.44 34.42 -5.94
C GLU A 142 69.75 33.26 -6.69
N VAL A 143 70.42 32.66 -7.67
CA VAL A 143 69.91 31.50 -8.41
C VAL A 143 69.81 30.27 -7.49
N GLU A 144 70.80 30.04 -6.62
CA GLU A 144 70.76 28.96 -5.63
C GLU A 144 69.58 29.09 -4.67
N GLU A 145 69.30 30.29 -4.17
CA GLU A 145 68.15 30.54 -3.29
C GLU A 145 66.80 30.38 -4.03
N LYS A 146 66.72 30.80 -5.30
CA LYS A 146 65.54 30.55 -6.14
C LYS A 146 65.32 29.05 -6.35
N TYR A 147 66.39 28.29 -6.60
CA TYR A 147 66.32 26.84 -6.75
C TYR A 147 65.83 26.15 -5.48
N LYS A 148 66.36 26.53 -4.31
CA LYS A 148 65.89 26.00 -3.01
C LYS A 148 64.41 26.28 -2.78
N LYS A 149 63.95 27.50 -3.04
CA LYS A 149 62.52 27.86 -2.93
C LYS A 149 61.64 27.04 -3.88
N ALA A 150 62.07 26.87 -5.13
CA ALA A 150 61.37 26.05 -6.10
C ALA A 150 61.29 24.58 -5.65
N MET A 151 62.36 24.03 -5.07
CA MET A 151 62.39 22.67 -4.56
C MET A 151 61.42 22.46 -3.39
N VAL A 152 61.36 23.39 -2.44
CA VAL A 152 60.39 23.34 -1.33
C VAL A 152 58.95 23.44 -1.85
N SER A 153 58.70 24.36 -2.79
CA SER A 153 57.37 24.50 -3.40
C SER A 153 56.96 23.25 -4.18
N ASN A 154 57.88 22.61 -4.90
CA ASN A 154 57.60 21.37 -5.63
C ASN A 154 57.23 20.22 -4.66
N ALA A 155 57.97 20.08 -3.55
CA ALA A 155 57.63 19.10 -2.51
C ALA A 155 56.26 19.37 -1.86
N GLN A 156 55.87 20.64 -1.68
CA GLN A 156 54.54 21.00 -1.19
C GLN A 156 53.44 20.61 -2.19
N LEU A 157 53.64 20.92 -3.48
CA LEU A 157 52.71 20.57 -4.54
C LEU A 157 52.56 19.06 -4.71
N ASP A 158 53.64 18.28 -4.54
CA ASP A 158 53.56 16.82 -4.58
C ASP A 158 52.72 16.25 -3.42
N ASN A 159 52.83 16.84 -2.22
CA ASN A 159 51.99 16.46 -1.08
C ASN A 159 50.51 16.83 -1.32
N GLU A 160 50.23 18.03 -1.83
CA GLU A 160 48.88 18.47 -2.17
C GLU A 160 48.28 17.57 -3.27
N LYS A 161 49.06 17.22 -4.29
CA LYS A 161 48.66 16.27 -5.33
C LYS A 161 48.33 14.90 -4.75
N ALA A 162 49.15 14.37 -3.85
CA ALA A 162 48.89 13.09 -3.19
C ALA A 162 47.59 13.13 -2.36
N ASN A 163 47.36 14.22 -1.63
CA ASN A 163 46.13 14.43 -0.86
C ASN A 163 44.89 14.51 -1.76
N LEU A 164 44.97 15.25 -2.88
CA LEU A 164 43.87 15.36 -3.84
C LEU A 164 43.57 14.01 -4.52
N ILE A 165 44.60 13.22 -4.85
CA ILE A 165 44.40 11.87 -5.39
C ILE A 165 43.64 11.00 -4.38
N TYR A 166 44.02 11.04 -3.10
CA TYR A 166 43.32 10.30 -2.05
C TYR A 166 41.85 10.73 -1.91
N GLN A 167 41.58 12.03 -1.94
CA GLN A 167 40.21 12.56 -1.88
C GLN A 167 39.38 12.09 -3.09
N VAL A 168 39.95 12.15 -4.29
CA VAL A 168 39.28 11.68 -5.51
C VAL A 168 38.96 10.18 -5.42
N ASP A 169 39.89 9.36 -4.94
CA ASP A 169 39.67 7.93 -4.80
C ASP A 169 38.58 7.62 -3.74
N THR A 170 38.58 8.36 -2.62
CA THR A 170 37.52 8.24 -1.61
C THR A 170 36.15 8.65 -2.17
N LEU A 171 36.09 9.70 -2.98
CA LEU A 171 34.84 10.14 -3.60
C LEU A 171 34.35 9.15 -4.65
N LYS A 172 35.23 8.53 -5.44
CA LYS A 172 34.86 7.44 -6.36
C LYS A 172 34.24 6.26 -5.61
N ASP A 173 34.83 5.88 -4.48
CA ASP A 173 34.31 4.82 -3.63
C ASP A 173 32.88 5.11 -3.14
N VAL A 174 32.62 6.36 -2.72
CA VAL A 174 31.28 6.80 -2.31
C VAL A 174 30.32 6.81 -3.50
N ILE A 175 30.75 7.22 -4.69
CA ILE A 175 29.92 7.19 -5.89
C ILE A 175 29.54 5.75 -6.25
N GLU A 176 30.50 4.81 -6.25
CA GLU A 176 30.22 3.39 -6.48
C GLU A 176 29.20 2.84 -5.48
N GLU A 177 29.31 3.17 -4.19
CA GLU A 177 28.36 2.75 -3.17
C GLU A 177 26.95 3.32 -3.41
N MET A 178 26.85 4.59 -3.79
CA MET A 178 25.56 5.24 -4.10
C MET A 178 24.93 4.65 -5.37
N GLU A 179 25.72 4.27 -6.37
CA GLU A 179 25.25 3.58 -7.58
C GLU A 179 24.69 2.20 -7.25
N GLU A 180 25.39 1.44 -6.40
CA GLU A 180 24.92 0.14 -5.92
C GLU A 180 23.62 0.26 -5.13
N GLN A 181 23.52 1.21 -4.19
CA GLN A 181 22.27 1.49 -3.45
C GLN A 181 21.14 1.87 -4.40
N THR A 182 21.41 2.70 -5.41
CA THR A 182 20.41 3.08 -6.41
C THR A 182 19.95 1.87 -7.22
N ALA A 183 20.85 0.95 -7.58
CA ALA A 183 20.50 -0.27 -8.30
C ALA A 183 19.69 -1.26 -7.43
N GLU A 184 19.99 -1.35 -6.13
CA GLU A 184 19.21 -2.11 -5.14
C GLU A 184 17.77 -1.58 -5.05
N MET A 185 17.61 -0.28 -4.81
CA MET A 185 16.30 0.36 -4.71
C MET A 185 15.47 0.22 -5.99
N ARG A 186 16.11 0.24 -7.16
CA ARG A 186 15.42 0.00 -8.45
C ARG A 186 14.90 -1.43 -8.55
N ARG A 187 15.68 -2.44 -8.12
CA ARG A 187 15.26 -3.84 -8.10
C ARG A 187 14.09 -4.05 -7.13
N GLU A 188 14.17 -3.49 -5.93
CA GLU A 188 13.08 -3.54 -4.95
C GLU A 188 11.79 -2.91 -5.48
N LEU A 189 11.88 -1.77 -6.16
CA LEU A 189 10.72 -1.12 -6.80
C LEU A 189 10.08 -2.02 -7.86
N GLU A 190 10.90 -2.70 -8.67
CA GLU A 190 10.40 -3.62 -9.69
C GLU A 190 9.70 -4.84 -9.08
N ASP A 191 10.25 -5.40 -8.00
CA ASP A 191 9.62 -6.51 -7.27
C ASP A 191 8.31 -6.09 -6.61
N LYS A 192 8.26 -4.91 -5.99
CA LYS A 192 7.02 -4.33 -5.45
C LYS A 192 6.00 -4.04 -6.55
N SER A 193 6.44 -3.60 -7.73
CA SER A 193 5.56 -3.42 -8.88
C SER A 193 4.97 -4.74 -9.37
N LYS A 194 5.78 -5.81 -9.46
CA LYS A 194 5.29 -7.16 -9.80
C LYS A 194 4.29 -7.68 -8.78
N GLU A 195 4.54 -7.47 -7.49
CA GLU A 195 3.60 -7.86 -6.43
C GLU A 195 2.29 -7.07 -6.50
N LEU A 196 2.36 -5.76 -6.77
CA LEU A 196 1.16 -4.95 -6.99
C LEU A 196 0.30 -5.50 -8.14
N GLU A 197 0.91 -5.90 -9.26
CA GLU A 197 0.16 -6.48 -10.38
C GLU A 197 -0.46 -7.84 -10.04
N ARG A 198 0.21 -8.68 -9.23
CA ARG A 198 -0.38 -9.92 -8.70
C ARG A 198 -1.59 -9.65 -7.80
N GLN A 199 -1.50 -8.64 -6.93
CA GLN A 199 -2.59 -8.25 -6.06
C GLN A 199 -3.77 -7.67 -6.85
N LYS A 200 -3.51 -6.84 -7.88
CA LYS A 200 -4.55 -6.35 -8.80
C LYS A 200 -5.28 -7.50 -9.48
N HIS A 201 -4.56 -8.47 -10.02
CA HIS A 201 -5.16 -9.65 -10.65
C HIS A 201 -6.05 -10.42 -9.66
N THR A 202 -5.57 -10.64 -8.44
CA THR A 202 -6.35 -11.31 -7.38
C THR A 202 -7.62 -10.54 -7.03
N CYS A 203 -7.52 -9.21 -6.93
CA CYS A 203 -8.67 -8.33 -6.69
C CYS A 203 -9.71 -8.45 -7.82
N THR A 204 -9.28 -8.43 -9.08
CA THR A 204 -10.18 -8.63 -10.23
C THR A 204 -10.89 -9.97 -10.19
N VAL A 205 -10.19 -11.06 -9.83
CA VAL A 205 -10.80 -12.39 -9.69
C VAL A 205 -11.86 -12.40 -8.58
N LEU A 206 -11.55 -11.80 -7.43
CA LEU A 206 -12.49 -11.71 -6.31
C LEU A 206 -13.71 -10.83 -6.63
N GLN A 207 -13.51 -9.75 -7.37
CA GLN A 207 -14.61 -8.89 -7.86
C GLN A 207 -15.54 -9.68 -8.78
N HIS A 208 -14.98 -10.43 -9.75
CA HIS A 208 -15.80 -11.28 -10.60
C HIS A 208 -16.57 -12.32 -9.78
N LYS A 209 -15.92 -12.94 -8.78
CA LYS A 209 -16.59 -13.91 -7.91
C LYS A 209 -17.70 -13.29 -7.08
N GLN A 210 -17.49 -12.06 -6.60
CA GLN A 210 -18.52 -11.32 -5.87
C GLN A 210 -19.74 -11.04 -6.77
N GLU A 211 -19.51 -10.67 -8.02
CA GLU A 211 -20.58 -10.40 -8.99
C GLU A 211 -21.39 -11.67 -9.29
N GLU A 212 -20.73 -12.80 -9.53
CA GLU A 212 -21.40 -14.11 -9.68
C GLU A 212 -22.28 -14.45 -8.48
N LEU A 213 -21.79 -14.22 -7.26
CA LEU A 213 -22.54 -14.51 -6.04
C LEU A 213 -23.73 -13.54 -5.88
N LYS A 214 -23.59 -12.27 -6.24
CA LYS A 214 -24.70 -11.31 -6.25
C LYS A 214 -25.79 -11.72 -7.23
N GLU A 215 -25.43 -12.09 -8.46
CA GLU A 215 -26.40 -12.59 -9.45
C GLU A 215 -27.12 -13.84 -8.92
N GLY A 216 -26.40 -14.75 -8.27
CA GLY A 216 -27.00 -15.91 -7.62
C GLY A 216 -27.93 -15.57 -6.45
N ILE A 217 -27.72 -14.45 -5.75
CA ILE A 217 -28.68 -13.94 -4.75
C ILE A 217 -29.92 -13.40 -5.44
N CYS A 218 -29.77 -12.55 -6.47
CA CYS A 218 -30.90 -11.98 -7.21
C CYS A 218 -31.81 -13.06 -7.80
N GLN A 219 -31.25 -14.12 -8.40
CA GLN A 219 -32.03 -15.24 -8.92
C GLN A 219 -32.82 -15.97 -7.83
N ARG A 220 -32.25 -16.12 -6.62
CA ARG A 220 -32.98 -16.74 -5.51
C ARG A 220 -34.12 -15.85 -5.02
N ASP A 221 -33.90 -14.54 -4.95
CA ASP A 221 -34.93 -13.59 -4.54
C ASP A 221 -36.10 -13.55 -5.53
N GLU A 222 -35.81 -13.59 -6.85
CA GLU A 222 -36.83 -13.71 -7.90
C GLU A 222 -37.70 -14.98 -7.74
N LEU A 223 -37.07 -16.13 -7.46
CA LEU A 223 -37.78 -17.39 -7.21
C LEU A 223 -38.63 -17.33 -5.93
N ILE A 224 -38.15 -16.65 -4.89
CA ILE A 224 -38.92 -16.45 -3.65
C ILE A 224 -40.16 -15.60 -3.94
N GLU A 225 -40.04 -14.51 -4.70
CA GLU A 225 -41.17 -13.67 -5.10
C GLU A 225 -42.18 -14.42 -5.97
N GLU A 226 -41.73 -15.27 -6.90
CA GLU A 226 -42.61 -16.13 -7.68
C GLU A 226 -43.34 -17.15 -6.80
N SER A 227 -42.64 -17.80 -5.87
CA SER A 227 -43.24 -18.74 -4.91
C SER A 227 -44.30 -18.05 -4.06
N GLN A 228 -44.06 -16.83 -3.59
CA GLN A 228 -45.04 -16.05 -2.83
C GLN A 228 -46.27 -15.70 -3.67
N ARG A 229 -46.09 -15.28 -4.94
CA ARG A 229 -47.20 -15.03 -5.87
C ARG A 229 -48.03 -16.29 -6.13
N MET A 230 -47.38 -17.44 -6.24
CA MET A 230 -48.06 -18.73 -6.40
C MET A 230 -48.82 -19.12 -5.14
N GLN A 231 -48.26 -18.88 -3.95
CA GLN A 231 -48.95 -19.13 -2.69
C GLN A 231 -50.23 -18.30 -2.58
N VAL A 232 -50.19 -16.99 -2.88
CA VAL A 232 -51.38 -16.13 -2.85
C VAL A 232 -52.49 -16.61 -3.81
N LYS A 233 -52.11 -17.10 -5.00
CA LYS A 233 -53.06 -17.69 -5.95
C LYS A 233 -53.68 -18.97 -5.37
N LEU A 234 -52.87 -19.83 -4.75
CA LEU A 234 -53.33 -21.06 -4.14
C LEU A 234 -54.30 -20.79 -2.98
N ASP A 235 -54.01 -19.80 -2.14
CA ASP A 235 -54.89 -19.37 -1.05
C ASP A 235 -56.22 -18.83 -1.60
N THR A 236 -56.18 -18.11 -2.71
CA THR A 236 -57.38 -17.59 -3.38
C THR A 236 -58.24 -18.73 -3.92
N LEU A 237 -57.65 -19.68 -4.65
CA LEU A 237 -58.36 -20.85 -5.18
C LEU A 237 -58.92 -21.73 -4.04
N THR A 238 -58.17 -21.88 -2.94
CA THR A 238 -58.61 -22.64 -1.77
C THR A 238 -59.88 -22.04 -1.17
N ARG A 239 -59.95 -20.71 -1.08
CA ARG A 239 -61.14 -20.00 -0.62
C ARG A 239 -62.32 -20.16 -1.59
N GLU A 240 -62.09 -20.04 -2.90
CA GLU A 240 -63.13 -20.26 -3.91
C GLU A 240 -63.69 -21.70 -3.86
N VAL A 241 -62.82 -22.70 -3.68
CA VAL A 241 -63.24 -24.11 -3.51
C VAL A 241 -64.11 -24.25 -2.26
N PHE A 242 -63.76 -23.59 -1.16
CA PHE A 242 -64.58 -23.62 0.06
C PHE A 242 -65.96 -23.01 -0.15
N ASP A 243 -66.05 -21.83 -0.78
CA ASP A 243 -67.31 -21.15 -1.10
C ASP A 243 -68.21 -22.01 -2.02
N LEU A 244 -67.60 -22.66 -3.02
CA LEU A 244 -68.31 -23.59 -3.90
C LEU A 244 -68.77 -24.85 -3.15
N GLN A 245 -67.97 -25.38 -2.24
CA GLN A 245 -68.34 -26.52 -1.42
C GLN A 245 -69.53 -26.20 -0.51
N GLU A 246 -69.57 -25.01 0.10
CA GLU A 246 -70.75 -24.56 0.86
C GLU A 246 -72.01 -24.48 -0.03
N THR A 247 -71.85 -23.98 -1.25
CA THR A 247 -72.95 -23.89 -2.23
C THR A 247 -73.47 -25.27 -2.61
N ILE A 248 -72.58 -26.24 -2.84
CA ILE A 248 -72.94 -27.64 -3.11
C ILE A 248 -73.70 -28.23 -1.91
N ASN A 249 -73.17 -28.08 -0.70
CA ASN A 249 -73.81 -28.57 0.52
C ASN A 249 -75.23 -28.00 0.71
N TRP A 250 -75.44 -26.72 0.36
CA TRP A 250 -76.76 -26.11 0.38
C TRP A 250 -77.70 -26.73 -0.67
N LYS A 251 -77.20 -26.95 -1.89
CA LYS A 251 -77.98 -27.60 -2.96
C LYS A 251 -78.37 -29.03 -2.59
N ASP A 252 -77.47 -29.81 -1.99
CA ASP A 252 -77.77 -31.17 -1.56
C ASP A 252 -78.87 -31.21 -0.50
N LYS A 253 -78.81 -30.31 0.49
CA LYS A 253 -79.89 -30.15 1.49
C LYS A 253 -81.22 -29.79 0.82
N LYS A 254 -81.20 -28.92 -0.19
CA LYS A 254 -82.40 -28.52 -0.93
C LYS A 254 -82.97 -29.67 -1.75
N ILE A 255 -82.11 -30.43 -2.45
CA ILE A 255 -82.50 -31.63 -3.20
C ILE A 255 -83.16 -32.63 -2.25
N GLY A 256 -82.54 -32.95 -1.12
CA GLY A 256 -83.13 -33.89 -0.15
C GLY A 256 -84.47 -33.42 0.43
N ALA A 257 -84.69 -32.09 0.55
CA ALA A 257 -86.00 -31.56 0.93
C ALA A 257 -87.06 -31.73 -0.16
N LEU A 258 -86.68 -31.53 -1.42
CA LEU A 258 -87.57 -31.76 -2.57
C LEU A 258 -87.88 -33.24 -2.77
N GLU A 259 -86.92 -34.13 -2.55
CA GLU A 259 -87.11 -35.59 -2.62
C GLU A 259 -88.13 -36.06 -1.58
N ARG A 260 -88.01 -35.62 -0.31
CA ARG A 260 -89.03 -35.89 0.72
C ARG A 260 -90.41 -35.37 0.31
N GLN A 261 -90.48 -34.14 -0.22
CA GLN A 261 -91.74 -33.57 -0.69
C GLN A 261 -92.37 -34.41 -1.81
N LYS A 262 -91.54 -34.91 -2.74
CA LYS A 262 -91.99 -35.82 -3.80
C LYS A 262 -92.56 -37.12 -3.23
N GLU A 263 -91.91 -37.73 -2.23
CA GLU A 263 -92.42 -38.92 -1.55
C GLU A 263 -93.81 -38.68 -0.93
N TYR A 264 -94.01 -37.54 -0.25
CA TYR A 264 -95.34 -37.17 0.25
C TYR A 264 -96.38 -37.06 -0.87
N PHE A 265 -96.05 -36.41 -1.99
CA PHE A 265 -96.95 -36.32 -3.13
C PHE A 265 -97.21 -37.68 -3.80
N ASP A 266 -96.24 -38.57 -3.81
CA ASP A 266 -96.41 -39.95 -4.28
C ASP A 266 -97.38 -40.71 -3.35
N CYS A 267 -97.29 -40.57 -2.02
CA CYS A 267 -98.26 -41.15 -1.08
C CYS A 267 -99.69 -40.64 -1.30
N VAL A 268 -99.89 -39.32 -1.38
CA VAL A 268 -101.21 -38.72 -1.64
C VAL A 268 -101.76 -39.19 -2.99
N ARG A 269 -100.90 -39.37 -4.00
CA ARG A 269 -101.30 -39.89 -5.31
C ARG A 269 -101.78 -41.33 -5.20
N ASN A 270 -101.04 -42.18 -4.50
CA ASN A 270 -101.41 -43.57 -4.27
C ASN A 270 -102.74 -43.67 -3.51
N GLU A 271 -102.93 -42.94 -2.41
CA GLU A 271 -104.18 -42.89 -1.65
C GLU A 271 -105.37 -42.44 -2.53
N ARG A 272 -105.17 -41.41 -3.35
CA ARG A 272 -106.18 -40.94 -4.31
C ARG A 272 -106.53 -42.03 -5.33
N ASP A 273 -105.53 -42.74 -5.83
CA ASP A 273 -105.72 -43.78 -6.85
C ASP A 273 -106.43 -45.00 -6.23
N GLU A 274 -106.08 -45.40 -5.01
CA GLU A 274 -106.81 -46.41 -4.21
C GLU A 274 -108.27 -45.99 -3.98
N LEU A 275 -108.53 -44.76 -3.52
CA LEU A 275 -109.89 -44.24 -3.33
C LEU A 275 -110.69 -44.18 -4.66
N ARG A 276 -110.02 -43.94 -5.79
CA ARG A 276 -110.67 -43.99 -7.11
C ARG A 276 -111.06 -45.41 -7.48
N ASP A 277 -110.20 -46.39 -7.22
CA ASP A 277 -110.49 -47.80 -7.46
C ASP A 277 -111.63 -48.29 -6.54
N GLU A 278 -111.63 -47.90 -5.27
CA GLU A 278 -112.74 -48.18 -4.33
C GLU A 278 -114.07 -47.55 -4.79
N LEU A 279 -114.06 -46.30 -5.25
CA LEU A 279 -115.24 -45.66 -5.83
C LEU A 279 -115.72 -46.38 -7.09
N ALA A 280 -114.81 -46.85 -7.95
CA ALA A 280 -115.15 -47.63 -9.13
C ALA A 280 -115.79 -48.98 -8.75
N ASP A 281 -115.26 -49.64 -7.72
CA ASP A 281 -115.80 -50.87 -7.15
C ASP A 281 -117.18 -50.67 -6.52
N ILE A 282 -117.38 -49.60 -5.73
CA ILE A 282 -118.68 -49.24 -5.16
C ILE A 282 -119.68 -48.93 -6.26
N LYS A 283 -119.27 -48.21 -7.31
CA LYS A 283 -120.12 -47.94 -8.48
C LYS A 283 -120.44 -49.22 -9.26
N GLY A 284 -119.50 -50.16 -9.35
CA GLY A 284 -119.70 -51.50 -9.91
C GLY A 284 -120.63 -52.38 -9.08
N LYS A 285 -120.58 -52.29 -7.74
CA LYS A 285 -121.48 -52.97 -6.79
C LYS A 285 -122.88 -52.33 -6.77
N ALA A 286 -122.98 -51.00 -6.87
CA ALA A 286 -124.24 -50.26 -7.00
C ALA A 286 -124.97 -50.60 -8.31
N ASN A 287 -124.25 -50.95 -9.38
CA ASN A 287 -124.87 -51.47 -10.60
C ASN A 287 -125.42 -52.92 -10.49
N LYS A 288 -125.10 -53.66 -9.41
CA LYS A 288 -125.66 -54.99 -9.13
C LYS A 288 -126.88 -54.97 -8.21
N HIS A 289 -127.11 -53.87 -7.51
CA HIS A 289 -128.30 -53.65 -6.69
C HIS A 289 -128.85 -52.26 -7.00
N GLY A 290 -129.89 -52.21 -7.84
CA GLY A 290 -130.56 -50.96 -8.16
C GLY A 290 -131.12 -50.31 -6.91
N LEU A 291 -130.53 -49.19 -6.50
CA LEU A 291 -131.14 -48.27 -5.56
C LEU A 291 -130.75 -46.82 -5.86
N VAL A 292 -131.81 -46.05 -6.01
CA VAL A 292 -131.88 -44.60 -6.17
C VAL A 292 -132.09 -44.00 -4.78
N ILE A 293 -131.30 -42.98 -4.39
CA ILE A 293 -131.68 -42.01 -3.35
C ILE A 293 -131.22 -40.61 -3.79
N ILE A 294 -132.18 -39.69 -3.88
CA ILE A 294 -132.05 -38.22 -3.98
C ILE A 294 -133.03 -37.65 -2.90
N PRO A 295 -133.01 -36.38 -2.48
CA PRO A 295 -132.09 -35.64 -1.58
C PRO A 295 -132.79 -35.12 -0.28
N ASP A 296 -132.02 -34.35 0.51
CA ASP A 296 -132.39 -33.22 1.42
C ASP A 296 -132.78 -33.44 2.90
N GLY A 297 -132.25 -32.55 3.77
CA GLY A 297 -132.77 -32.24 5.11
C GLY A 297 -131.75 -31.75 6.16
N THR A 298 -131.72 -30.44 6.40
CA THR A 298 -131.15 -29.64 7.55
C THR A 298 -131.84 -29.99 8.90
N PRO A 299 -131.74 -29.30 10.09
CA PRO A 299 -130.83 -28.31 10.74
C PRO A 299 -130.47 -28.61 12.26
N ASN A 300 -129.63 -27.73 12.87
CA ASN A 300 -129.40 -27.31 14.29
C ASN A 300 -129.74 -28.16 15.55
N GLY A 301 -128.86 -28.05 16.57
CA GLY A 301 -129.18 -28.31 17.99
C GLY A 301 -128.06 -27.95 18.97
N ASP A 302 -128.34 -27.00 19.86
CA ASP A 302 -127.54 -26.42 20.96
C ASP A 302 -127.81 -27.16 22.31
N VAL A 303 -127.08 -26.80 23.38
CA VAL A 303 -127.37 -26.88 24.85
C VAL A 303 -126.27 -27.53 25.73
N ASN A 304 -125.44 -26.65 26.31
CA ASN A 304 -125.01 -26.45 27.72
C ASN A 304 -124.83 -27.61 28.74
N HIS A 305 -123.70 -27.55 29.49
CA HIS A 305 -123.70 -27.33 30.96
C HIS A 305 -122.29 -26.99 31.54
N GLU A 306 -122.19 -25.90 32.31
CA GLU A 306 -121.15 -25.54 33.31
C GLU A 306 -121.36 -26.34 34.64
N PRO A 307 -120.52 -26.26 35.72
CA PRO A 307 -119.22 -25.58 35.92
C PRO A 307 -118.18 -26.42 36.74
N LEU A 308 -116.93 -25.95 36.89
CA LEU A 308 -116.19 -26.04 38.18
C LEU A 308 -114.91 -25.19 38.15
N SER A 309 -114.78 -24.34 39.16
CA SER A 309 -113.73 -23.35 39.37
C SER A 309 -112.32 -23.94 39.39
N SER A 310 -111.37 -23.29 38.71
CA SER A 310 -109.98 -23.13 39.16
C SER A 310 -109.36 -21.94 38.45
N GLY A 311 -108.74 -21.03 39.22
CA GLY A 311 -108.46 -19.64 38.84
C GLY A 311 -107.82 -19.44 37.46
N ILE A 312 -108.56 -18.75 36.59
CA ILE A 312 -107.99 -18.15 35.37
C ILE A 312 -107.15 -16.96 35.83
N THR A 313 -105.84 -17.16 35.85
CA THR A 313 -104.88 -16.07 35.97
C THR A 313 -104.65 -15.56 34.54
N VAL A 314 -104.93 -14.29 34.27
CA VAL A 314 -104.71 -13.70 32.94
C VAL A 314 -103.21 -13.63 32.71
N VAL A 315 -102.71 -14.43 31.78
CA VAL A 315 -101.30 -14.46 31.37
C VAL A 315 -101.18 -13.70 30.04
N SER A 316 -100.12 -12.90 29.84
CA SER A 316 -99.92 -12.20 28.57
C SER A 316 -99.80 -13.20 27.41
N GLN A 317 -100.11 -12.75 26.19
CA GLN A 317 -100.05 -13.60 25.00
C GLN A 317 -98.66 -14.24 24.81
N GLU A 318 -97.58 -13.54 25.19
CA GLU A 318 -96.23 -14.10 25.11
C GLU A 318 -96.01 -15.23 26.13
N ALA A 319 -96.50 -15.08 27.36
CA ALA A 319 -96.34 -16.08 28.40
C ALA A 319 -97.23 -17.31 28.19
N ALA A 320 -98.38 -17.17 27.51
CA ALA A 320 -99.18 -18.31 27.05
C ALA A 320 -98.43 -19.14 26.00
N GLN A 321 -97.76 -18.48 25.05
CA GLN A 321 -97.02 -19.12 23.96
C GLN A 321 -95.78 -19.88 24.47
N VAL A 322 -95.07 -19.32 25.45
CA VAL A 322 -93.94 -20.01 26.10
C VAL A 322 -94.41 -21.25 26.89
N LEU A 323 -95.56 -21.17 27.56
CA LEU A 323 -96.15 -22.32 28.28
C LEU A 323 -96.65 -23.43 27.35
N GLU A 324 -97.08 -23.08 26.13
CA GLU A 324 -97.50 -24.05 25.10
C GLU A 324 -96.29 -24.83 24.55
N SER A 325 -95.14 -24.16 24.42
CA SER A 325 -93.88 -24.79 23.98
C SER A 325 -93.29 -25.79 24.99
N ALA A 326 -93.66 -25.70 26.28
CA ALA A 326 -93.22 -26.60 27.35
C ALA A 326 -93.96 -27.97 27.39
N GLY A 327 -94.90 -28.20 26.48
CA GLY A 327 -95.68 -29.45 26.34
C GLY A 327 -96.91 -29.55 27.25
N GLU A 328 -97.65 -30.66 27.20
CA GLU A 328 -98.90 -30.84 27.95
C GLU A 328 -98.68 -31.24 29.43
N GLY A 329 -99.54 -30.73 30.33
CA GLY A 329 -99.53 -31.02 31.77
C GLY A 329 -100.06 -29.87 32.64
N PRO A 330 -100.28 -30.10 33.95
CA PRO A 330 -100.67 -29.02 34.87
C PRO A 330 -99.58 -27.94 34.94
N LEU A 331 -99.99 -26.70 35.26
CA LEU A 331 -99.15 -25.49 35.15
C LEU A 331 -97.84 -25.61 35.94
N ASP A 332 -97.86 -26.27 37.09
CA ASP A 332 -96.71 -26.54 37.93
C ASP A 332 -95.66 -27.43 37.25
N VAL A 333 -96.09 -28.42 36.45
CA VAL A 333 -95.20 -29.31 35.67
C VAL A 333 -94.57 -28.55 34.50
N ARG A 334 -95.36 -27.72 33.79
CA ARG A 334 -94.85 -26.87 32.70
C ARG A 334 -93.86 -25.82 33.19
N LEU A 335 -94.16 -25.17 34.31
CA LEU A 335 -93.24 -24.21 34.95
C LEU A 335 -91.96 -24.89 35.46
N ARG A 336 -92.05 -26.14 35.94
CA ARG A 336 -90.86 -26.92 36.35
C ARG A 336 -89.98 -27.28 35.16
N LYS A 337 -90.54 -27.74 34.04
CA LYS A 337 -89.79 -28.01 32.82
C LYS A 337 -89.09 -26.75 32.28
N LEU A 338 -89.79 -25.62 32.24
CA LEU A 338 -89.19 -24.35 31.85
C LEU A 338 -88.09 -23.88 32.83
N ALA A 339 -88.23 -24.19 34.11
CA ALA A 339 -87.18 -23.92 35.10
C ALA A 339 -85.96 -24.83 34.90
N GLU A 340 -86.17 -26.12 34.61
CA GLU A 340 -85.11 -27.08 34.28
C GLU A 340 -84.37 -26.70 33.00
N GLU A 341 -85.09 -26.33 31.94
CA GLU A 341 -84.50 -25.82 30.68
C GLU A 341 -83.75 -24.51 30.88
N LYS A 342 -84.28 -23.60 31.71
CA LYS A 342 -83.57 -22.38 32.11
C LYS A 342 -82.29 -22.71 32.86
N ASP A 343 -82.31 -23.68 33.78
CA ASP A 343 -81.13 -24.10 34.54
C ASP A 343 -80.08 -24.79 33.65
N GLU A 344 -80.52 -25.59 32.68
CA GLU A 344 -79.70 -26.20 31.63
C GLU A 344 -79.04 -25.14 30.74
N LEU A 345 -79.81 -24.16 30.26
CA LEU A 345 -79.30 -23.03 29.49
C LEU A 345 -78.34 -22.17 30.33
N LEU A 346 -78.62 -21.95 31.62
CA LEU A 346 -77.71 -21.27 32.53
C LEU A 346 -76.43 -22.07 32.77
N ALA A 347 -76.49 -23.41 32.76
CA ALA A 347 -75.31 -24.26 32.84
C ALA A 347 -74.49 -24.19 31.53
N GLN A 348 -75.15 -24.15 30.37
CA GLN A 348 -74.49 -23.96 29.07
C GLN A 348 -73.86 -22.57 28.95
N ILE A 349 -74.54 -21.51 29.40
CA ILE A 349 -73.98 -20.15 29.45
C ILE A 349 -72.78 -20.10 30.38
N ARG A 350 -72.82 -20.76 31.55
CA ARG A 350 -71.66 -20.87 32.45
C ARG A 350 -70.51 -21.62 31.80
N LYS A 351 -70.79 -22.72 31.09
CA LYS A 351 -69.77 -23.50 30.36
C LYS A 351 -69.16 -22.70 29.21
N LEU A 352 -69.96 -22.00 28.41
CA LEU A 352 -69.50 -21.14 27.32
C LEU A 352 -68.74 -19.92 27.86
N LYS A 353 -69.16 -19.33 28.98
CA LYS A 353 -68.41 -18.29 29.66
C LYS A 353 -67.06 -18.80 30.15
N ASN A 354 -67.02 -19.99 30.76
CA ASN A 354 -65.76 -20.60 31.18
C ASN A 354 -64.86 -20.93 29.98
N GLN A 355 -65.42 -21.41 28.87
CA GLN A 355 -64.66 -21.65 27.63
C GLN A 355 -64.17 -20.34 27.01
N LEU A 356 -64.96 -19.28 27.02
CA LEU A 356 -64.56 -17.95 26.56
C LEU A 356 -63.49 -17.34 27.48
N GLU A 357 -63.61 -17.54 28.79
CA GLU A 357 -62.62 -17.13 29.80
C GLU A 357 -61.33 -17.95 29.65
N GLU A 358 -61.43 -19.26 29.38
CA GLU A 358 -60.29 -20.14 29.06
C GLU A 358 -59.61 -19.73 27.75
N GLU A 359 -60.37 -19.39 26.70
CA GLU A 359 -59.82 -18.89 25.43
C GLU A 359 -59.24 -17.48 25.58
N ARG A 360 -59.85 -16.61 26.38
CA ARG A 360 -59.28 -15.29 26.75
C ARG A 360 -58.04 -15.43 27.61
N GLN A 361 -57.99 -16.39 28.53
CA GLN A 361 -56.79 -16.69 29.32
C GLN A 361 -55.72 -17.37 28.47
N LYS A 362 -56.08 -18.20 27.48
CA LYS A 362 -55.13 -18.71 26.48
C LYS A 362 -54.59 -17.58 25.62
N HIS A 363 -55.42 -16.65 25.16
CA HIS A 363 -54.95 -15.45 24.46
C HIS A 363 -54.10 -14.53 25.34
N SER A 364 -54.48 -14.35 26.61
CA SER A 364 -53.66 -13.62 27.58
C SER A 364 -52.34 -14.34 27.90
N LYS A 365 -52.31 -15.67 27.87
CA LYS A 365 -51.09 -16.48 27.97
C LYS A 365 -50.31 -16.55 26.66
N VAL A 366 -50.92 -16.29 25.51
CA VAL A 366 -50.27 -16.22 24.20
C VAL A 366 -49.68 -14.83 23.96
N ASP A 367 -50.39 -13.76 24.34
CA ASP A 367 -49.84 -12.39 24.38
C ASP A 367 -48.81 -12.21 25.50
N SER A 368 -49.01 -12.88 26.64
CA SER A 368 -47.96 -13.05 27.65
C SER A 368 -46.92 -14.11 27.25
N ALA A 369 -47.11 -14.96 26.24
CA ALA A 369 -46.03 -15.82 25.71
C ALA A 369 -45.20 -15.13 24.62
N TYR A 370 -45.63 -13.96 24.17
CA TYR A 370 -44.76 -13.02 23.43
C TYR A 370 -44.02 -12.04 24.36
N THR A 371 -44.30 -12.04 25.67
CA THR A 371 -43.61 -11.19 26.66
C THR A 371 -43.13 -11.89 27.95
N ASP A 372 -43.44 -13.17 28.16
CA ASP A 372 -43.13 -13.98 29.35
C ASP A 372 -43.08 -15.47 28.96
N GLY A 373 -42.13 -15.82 28.11
CA GLY A 373 -41.77 -17.20 27.81
C GLY A 373 -40.75 -17.72 28.81
N GLU A 374 -41.16 -18.04 30.04
CA GLU A 374 -40.30 -18.76 30.97
C GLU A 374 -41.06 -19.90 31.65
N ARG A 375 -40.76 -21.15 31.24
CA ARG A 375 -40.60 -22.33 32.12
C ARG A 375 -40.49 -23.65 31.34
N ILE A 376 -39.49 -23.75 30.48
CA ILE A 376 -38.73 -25.00 30.32
C ILE A 376 -37.26 -24.57 30.23
N GLU A 377 -36.45 -25.08 31.17
CA GLU A 377 -34.98 -24.97 31.25
C GLU A 377 -34.38 -23.63 31.67
N ASN A 378 -33.97 -23.54 32.94
CA ASN A 378 -32.97 -22.58 33.47
C ASN A 378 -31.58 -22.66 32.75
N GLY A 379 -31.47 -23.34 31.61
CA GLY A 379 -30.25 -23.50 30.81
C GLY A 379 -30.30 -22.76 29.48
N THR A 380 -31.46 -22.60 28.84
CA THR A 380 -31.59 -22.00 27.50
C THR A 380 -31.64 -20.47 27.54
N ASP A 381 -32.31 -19.88 28.53
CA ASP A 381 -32.32 -18.42 28.73
C ASP A 381 -30.96 -17.91 29.27
N LEU A 382 -30.34 -18.70 30.17
CA LEU A 382 -28.97 -18.46 30.63
C LEU A 382 -27.96 -18.50 29.46
N HIS A 383 -28.13 -19.46 28.54
CA HIS A 383 -27.29 -19.56 27.34
C HIS A 383 -27.45 -18.37 26.38
N PHE A 384 -28.67 -17.86 26.20
CA PHE A 384 -28.92 -16.66 25.40
C PHE A 384 -28.29 -15.41 26.03
N ILE A 385 -28.39 -15.25 27.35
CA ILE A 385 -27.76 -14.17 28.10
C ILE A 385 -26.23 -14.26 28.05
N GLU A 386 -25.65 -15.46 28.16
CA GLU A 386 -24.21 -15.69 28.01
C GLU A 386 -23.73 -15.36 26.60
N MET A 387 -24.46 -15.79 25.57
CA MET A 387 -24.16 -15.49 24.18
C MET A 387 -24.27 -13.98 23.87
N GLN A 388 -25.24 -13.28 24.46
CA GLN A 388 -25.37 -11.82 24.37
C GLN A 388 -24.21 -11.11 25.10
N ARG A 389 -23.76 -11.62 26.26
CA ARG A 389 -22.58 -11.10 26.97
C ARG A 389 -21.30 -11.29 26.17
N ASP A 390 -21.12 -12.46 25.56
CA ASP A 390 -19.97 -12.76 24.72
C ASP A 390 -19.96 -11.92 23.44
N ALA A 391 -21.11 -11.73 22.80
CA ALA A 391 -21.24 -10.81 21.67
C ALA A 391 -20.87 -9.38 22.08
N ASN A 392 -21.35 -8.91 23.23
CA ASN A 392 -20.99 -7.59 23.77
C ASN A 392 -19.50 -7.47 24.14
N ARG A 393 -18.91 -8.54 24.67
CA ARG A 393 -17.46 -8.62 24.97
C ARG A 393 -16.64 -8.51 23.70
N GLN A 394 -17.01 -9.26 22.66
CA GLN A 394 -16.37 -9.20 21.34
C GLN A 394 -16.52 -7.82 20.70
N ILE A 395 -17.70 -7.21 20.75
CA ILE A 395 -17.93 -5.84 20.26
C ILE A 395 -16.99 -4.86 20.98
N SER A 396 -16.81 -5.02 22.28
CA SER A 396 -15.93 -4.16 23.08
C SER A 396 -14.45 -4.37 22.74
N GLU A 397 -14.02 -5.62 22.54
CA GLU A 397 -12.67 -5.94 22.03
C GLU A 397 -12.42 -5.35 20.65
N TYR A 398 -13.37 -5.45 19.72
CA TYR A 398 -13.23 -4.87 18.38
C TYR A 398 -13.22 -3.34 18.41
N LYS A 399 -14.04 -2.71 19.26
CA LYS A 399 -13.99 -1.26 19.47
C LYS A 399 -12.62 -0.81 19.99
N PHE A 400 -12.04 -1.55 20.93
CA PHE A 400 -10.70 -1.26 21.43
C PHE A 400 -9.62 -1.43 20.35
N LYS A 401 -9.69 -2.51 19.57
CA LYS A 401 -8.76 -2.76 18.45
C LYS A 401 -8.86 -1.67 17.38
N ILE A 402 -10.07 -1.23 17.04
CA ILE A 402 -10.30 -0.12 16.11
C ILE A 402 -9.69 1.17 16.66
N SER A 403 -9.99 1.53 17.92
CA SER A 403 -9.43 2.73 18.54
C SER A 403 -7.89 2.72 18.58
N LYS A 404 -7.28 1.56 18.83
CA LYS A 404 -5.82 1.40 18.78
C LYS A 404 -5.28 1.55 17.35
N ALA A 405 -5.94 0.95 16.37
CA ALA A 405 -5.56 1.09 14.96
C ALA A 405 -5.70 2.54 14.47
N GLU A 406 -6.73 3.26 14.90
CA GLU A 406 -6.92 4.69 14.61
C GLU A 406 -5.78 5.54 15.21
N GLN A 407 -5.33 5.23 16.43
CA GLN A 407 -4.19 5.91 17.03
C GLN A 407 -2.86 5.62 16.30
N GLU A 408 -2.65 4.36 15.90
CA GLU A 408 -1.49 3.96 15.10
C GLU A 408 -1.50 4.64 13.72
N MET A 409 -2.67 4.73 13.08
CA MET A 409 -2.86 5.45 11.82
C MET A 409 -2.49 6.92 11.94
N GLY A 410 -2.98 7.63 12.97
CA GLY A 410 -2.61 9.03 13.21
C GLY A 410 -1.11 9.24 13.45
N THR A 411 -0.43 8.27 14.07
CA THR A 411 1.03 8.31 14.26
C THR A 411 1.76 8.13 12.93
N MET A 412 1.29 7.20 12.08
CA MET A 412 1.85 6.97 10.75
C MET A 412 1.64 8.19 9.85
N GLU A 413 0.48 8.84 9.91
CA GLU A 413 0.21 10.07 9.16
C GLU A 413 1.18 11.20 9.52
N GLN A 414 1.49 11.40 10.82
CA GLN A 414 2.50 12.37 11.23
C GLN A 414 3.90 12.03 10.72
N ASN A 415 4.26 10.75 10.71
CA ASN A 415 5.53 10.29 10.15
C ASN A 415 5.61 10.54 8.64
N ILE A 416 4.53 10.28 7.90
CA ILE A 416 4.43 10.58 6.47
C ILE A 416 4.63 12.08 6.23
N ALA A 417 3.90 12.95 6.95
CA ALA A 417 4.04 14.39 6.80
C ALA A 417 5.48 14.89 7.06
N ARG A 418 6.17 14.32 8.05
CA ARG A 418 7.59 14.63 8.33
C ARG A 418 8.51 14.20 7.19
N LEU A 419 8.31 12.99 6.66
CA LEU A 419 9.10 12.43 5.57
C LEU A 419 8.86 13.20 4.26
N GLU A 420 7.61 13.54 3.94
CA GLU A 420 7.25 14.40 2.81
C GLU A 420 7.97 15.75 2.89
N GLY A 421 8.01 16.35 4.08
CA GLY A 421 8.77 17.57 4.32
C GLY A 421 10.28 17.41 4.11
N GLN A 422 10.86 16.25 4.46
CA GLN A 422 12.28 15.95 4.17
C GLN A 422 12.53 15.79 2.68
N VAL A 423 11.68 15.05 1.98
CA VAL A 423 11.77 14.84 0.52
C VAL A 423 11.68 16.18 -0.21
N SER A 424 10.76 17.07 0.18
CA SER A 424 10.64 18.39 -0.42
C SER A 424 11.92 19.22 -0.25
N ARG A 425 12.60 19.13 0.90
CA ARG A 425 13.87 19.83 1.14
C ARG A 425 15.01 19.25 0.31
N TYR A 426 15.13 17.93 0.24
CA TYR A 426 16.16 17.29 -0.58
C TYR A 426 15.98 17.57 -2.06
N LYS A 427 14.73 17.60 -2.54
CA LYS A 427 14.44 18.00 -3.92
C LYS A 427 14.90 19.42 -4.21
N ALA A 428 14.55 20.38 -3.35
CA ALA A 428 15.00 21.76 -3.50
C ALA A 428 16.54 21.90 -3.46
N ALA A 429 17.21 21.12 -2.60
CA ALA A 429 18.67 21.11 -2.53
C ALA A 429 19.31 20.52 -3.81
N ALA A 430 18.73 19.45 -4.35
CA ALA A 430 19.18 18.85 -5.61
C ALA A 430 19.01 19.82 -6.79
N ASP A 431 17.83 20.43 -6.92
CA ASP A 431 17.55 21.42 -7.97
C ASP A 431 18.51 22.62 -7.88
N ASN A 432 18.88 23.04 -6.66
CA ASN A 432 19.86 24.11 -6.46
C ASN A 432 21.28 23.67 -6.85
N SER A 433 21.66 22.43 -6.52
CA SER A 433 22.97 21.87 -6.89
C SER A 433 23.11 21.74 -8.41
N GLU A 434 22.06 21.32 -9.12
CA GLU A 434 22.03 21.22 -10.58
C GLU A 434 22.27 22.60 -11.23
N LYS A 435 21.61 23.64 -10.72
CA LYS A 435 21.83 25.03 -11.19
C LYS A 435 23.28 25.47 -11.01
N ILE A 436 23.87 25.22 -9.84
CA ILE A 436 25.28 25.55 -9.57
C ILE A 436 26.22 24.78 -10.50
N GLU A 437 25.94 23.51 -10.77
CA GLU A 437 26.73 22.70 -11.71
C GLU A 437 26.70 23.29 -13.12
N ASP A 438 25.54 23.73 -13.59
CA ASP A 438 25.39 24.35 -14.91
C ASP A 438 26.10 25.70 -15.01
N GLU A 439 26.08 26.51 -13.96
CA GLU A 439 26.85 27.74 -13.85
C GLU A 439 28.36 27.46 -13.94
N LEU A 440 28.85 26.48 -13.17
CA LEU A 440 30.26 26.07 -13.19
C LEU A 440 30.68 25.51 -14.56
N LYS A 441 29.80 24.76 -15.25
CA LYS A 441 30.05 24.31 -16.63
C LYS A 441 30.17 25.51 -17.59
N ALA A 442 29.33 26.52 -17.43
CA ALA A 442 29.39 27.74 -18.25
C ALA A 442 30.69 28.51 -18.00
N GLU A 443 31.09 28.69 -16.73
CA GLU A 443 32.36 29.32 -16.35
C GLU A 443 33.56 28.56 -16.87
N LYS A 444 33.58 27.22 -16.74
CA LYS A 444 34.64 26.37 -17.29
C LYS A 444 34.82 26.60 -18.79
N ARG A 445 33.71 26.64 -19.56
CA ARG A 445 33.77 26.91 -21.00
C ARG A 445 34.30 28.31 -21.30
N LYS A 446 33.95 29.30 -20.47
CA LYS A 446 34.44 30.67 -20.61
C LYS A 446 35.96 30.74 -20.38
N LEU A 447 36.43 30.19 -19.26
CA LEU A 447 37.86 30.14 -18.92
C LEU A 447 38.66 29.33 -19.95
N GLN A 448 38.11 28.25 -20.49
CA GLN A 448 38.76 27.51 -21.57
C GLN A 448 38.93 28.34 -22.86
N ARG A 449 37.95 29.18 -23.21
CA ARG A 449 38.08 30.11 -24.34
C ARG A 449 39.15 31.17 -24.06
N GLU A 450 39.13 31.77 -22.88
CA GLU A 450 40.12 32.78 -22.46
C GLU A 450 41.54 32.21 -22.45
N LEU A 451 41.72 30.98 -21.94
CA LEU A 451 42.99 30.28 -21.98
C LEU A 451 43.49 30.09 -23.41
N ARG A 452 42.61 29.69 -24.34
CA ARG A 452 42.97 29.49 -25.74
C ARG A 452 43.42 30.80 -26.39
N THR A 453 42.67 31.88 -26.19
CA THR A 453 43.06 33.22 -26.66
C THR A 453 44.40 33.68 -26.08
N ALA A 454 44.68 33.38 -24.81
CA ALA A 454 45.95 33.72 -24.18
C ALA A 454 47.11 32.90 -24.77
N LEU A 455 46.92 31.62 -25.05
CA LEU A 455 47.91 30.76 -25.72
C LEU A 455 48.21 31.25 -27.13
N ASP A 456 47.18 31.56 -27.93
CA ASP A 456 47.36 32.11 -29.28
C ASP A 456 48.21 33.39 -29.25
N LYS A 457 47.97 34.25 -28.25
CA LYS A 457 48.75 35.49 -28.05
C LYS A 457 50.19 35.23 -27.61
N ILE A 458 50.44 34.18 -26.83
CA ILE A 458 51.81 33.76 -26.48
C ILE A 458 52.54 33.30 -27.75
N GLU A 459 51.92 32.46 -28.58
CA GLU A 459 52.51 31.99 -29.84
C GLU A 459 52.86 33.17 -30.78
N GLU A 460 51.97 34.15 -30.91
CA GLU A 460 52.25 35.40 -31.67
C GLU A 460 53.48 36.15 -31.12
N MET A 461 53.53 36.32 -29.79
CA MET A 461 54.65 37.01 -29.12
C MET A 461 55.96 36.22 -29.25
N GLU A 462 55.92 34.88 -29.20
CA GLU A 462 57.09 34.03 -29.42
C GLU A 462 57.59 34.12 -30.86
N MET A 463 56.70 34.13 -31.86
CA MET A 463 57.07 34.34 -33.27
C MET A 463 57.74 35.70 -33.48
N THR A 464 57.16 36.78 -32.94
CA THR A 464 57.74 38.12 -33.05
C THR A 464 59.10 38.22 -32.36
N ASN A 465 59.24 37.63 -31.16
CA ASN A 465 60.50 37.59 -30.44
C ASN A 465 61.57 36.81 -31.23
N ASN A 466 61.22 35.65 -31.79
CA ASN A 466 62.12 34.88 -32.66
C ASN A 466 62.60 35.69 -33.89
N HIS A 467 61.72 36.48 -34.50
CA HIS A 467 62.11 37.38 -35.59
C HIS A 467 63.08 38.47 -35.14
N LEU A 468 62.84 39.08 -33.97
CA LEU A 468 63.72 40.09 -33.39
C LEU A 468 65.09 39.51 -33.03
N VAL A 469 65.14 38.32 -32.42
CA VAL A 469 66.38 37.59 -32.10
C VAL A 469 67.20 37.35 -33.36
N LYS A 470 66.59 36.79 -34.43
CA LYS A 470 67.28 36.57 -35.71
C LYS A 470 67.83 37.87 -36.31
N ARG A 471 67.08 38.97 -36.19
CA ARG A 471 67.53 40.29 -36.68
C ARG A 471 68.69 40.84 -35.85
N LEU A 472 68.66 40.67 -34.54
CA LEU A 472 69.76 41.03 -33.64
C LEU A 472 71.02 40.21 -33.93
N GLU A 473 70.89 38.90 -34.15
CA GLU A 473 72.01 38.03 -34.54
C GLU A 473 72.66 38.49 -35.85
N LYS A 474 71.85 38.84 -36.87
CA LYS A 474 72.37 39.42 -38.12
C LYS A 474 73.15 40.72 -37.88
N MET A 475 72.63 41.62 -37.04
CA MET A 475 73.34 42.87 -36.72
C MET A 475 74.64 42.61 -35.94
N LYS A 476 74.64 41.66 -35.00
CA LYS A 476 75.84 41.24 -34.29
C LYS A 476 76.89 40.68 -35.25
N ALA A 477 76.50 39.76 -36.14
CA ALA A 477 77.40 39.19 -37.15
C ALA A 477 78.00 40.26 -38.07
N ASN A 478 77.18 41.22 -38.55
CA ASN A 478 77.65 42.34 -39.36
C ASN A 478 78.66 43.21 -38.61
N ARG A 479 78.40 43.51 -37.33
CA ARG A 479 79.33 44.28 -36.48
C ARG A 479 80.65 43.53 -36.30
N THR A 480 80.61 42.22 -36.05
CA THR A 480 81.82 41.40 -35.91
C THR A 480 82.62 41.36 -37.22
N ALA A 481 81.95 41.25 -38.37
CA ALA A 481 82.60 41.30 -39.68
C ALA A 481 83.27 42.65 -39.96
N LEU A 482 82.60 43.76 -39.63
CA LEU A 482 83.17 45.11 -39.72
C LEU A 482 84.40 45.30 -38.83
N LEU A 483 84.34 44.80 -37.59
CA LEU A 483 85.49 44.85 -36.66
C LEU A 483 86.66 43.97 -37.13
N SER A 484 86.42 42.93 -37.91
CA SER A 484 87.49 42.09 -38.48
C SER A 484 88.17 42.67 -39.72
N GLN A 485 87.61 43.73 -40.32
CA GLN A 485 88.16 44.44 -41.48
C GLN A 485 88.96 45.71 -41.12
N GLN A 486 88.93 46.11 -39.85
CA GLN A 486 89.84 47.09 -39.25
C GLN A 486 91.04 46.37 -38.65
#